data_AF-A0A7W7YAJ3-F1
#
_entry.id   AF-A0A7W7YAJ3-F1
#
_cell.length_a   1.000
_cell.length_b   1.000
_cell.length_c   1.000
_cell.angle_alpha   90.00
_cell.angle_beta   90.00
_cell.angle_gamma   90.00
#
_symmetry.space_group_name_H-M   'P 1'
#
loop_
_entity.id
_entity.type
_entity.pdbx_description
1 polymer ?
#
loop_
_entity_poly.entity_id
_entity_poly.type
_entity_poly.pdbx_seq_one_letter_code
_entity_poly.pdbx_strand_id
1 'polypeptide(L)'
;MNRHLLLLILCLCCAQARAQYVTNLTLLKNQFLTGEPVVAEVTITNRSGADVIVGGHGSRDWLQFEISDSDGRMLSPVTIGSETAITMKAGGTTKHKVEISGGYSTSSLGTFGIVANVLHPISGQYYASNRARMTITDSKPNMFDQPFGVPQGFPGAGRQRRYQVILFRELDDLQLYFRLTDDRTGAYLGTSLLGPAMMAVQPQISIDVHNKLHILFLAQPHIFCHAVVNPDGKISKRNYYRDTDGNRPSMVMTQTGAQVVGGEFFDPTAPPPKKKAMRKASDRPKDLGLVPKEKN
;
A
#
# COMPACT_ATOMS: atom_id res chain seq x y z
N MET A 1 55.31 -19.66 -10.68
CA MET A 1 54.50 -18.63 -10.01
C MET A 1 52.98 -18.83 -10.17
N ASN A 2 52.47 -20.05 -10.45
CA ASN A 2 51.04 -20.27 -10.73
C ASN A 2 50.30 -21.21 -9.76
N ARG A 3 51.03 -21.92 -8.88
CA ARG A 3 50.42 -22.90 -7.96
C ARG A 3 49.67 -22.24 -6.80
N HIS A 4 50.17 -21.11 -6.31
CA HIS A 4 49.52 -20.32 -5.26
C HIS A 4 48.29 -19.57 -5.77
N LEU A 5 48.32 -19.10 -7.02
CA LEU A 5 47.17 -18.43 -7.66
C LEU A 5 46.01 -19.42 -7.89
N LEU A 6 46.32 -20.65 -8.32
CA LEU A 6 45.32 -21.71 -8.51
C LEU A 6 44.67 -22.14 -7.18
N LEU A 7 45.46 -22.24 -6.11
CA LEU A 7 44.97 -22.51 -4.75
C LEU A 7 44.08 -21.36 -4.21
N LEU A 8 44.43 -20.12 -4.52
CA LEU A 8 43.63 -18.95 -4.13
C LEU A 8 42.27 -18.94 -4.86
N ILE A 9 42.25 -19.25 -6.16
CA ILE A 9 41.03 -19.35 -6.97
C ILE A 9 40.14 -20.51 -6.51
N LEU A 10 40.73 -21.68 -6.21
CA LEU A 10 39.99 -22.84 -5.72
C LEU A 10 39.39 -22.58 -4.32
N CYS A 11 40.12 -21.90 -3.42
CA CYS A 11 39.59 -21.44 -2.14
C CYS A 11 38.48 -20.39 -2.31
N LEU A 12 38.57 -19.48 -3.29
CA LEU A 12 37.51 -18.51 -3.59
C LEU A 12 36.24 -19.18 -4.15
N CYS A 13 36.36 -20.29 -4.90
CA CYS A 13 35.20 -21.04 -5.39
C CYS A 13 34.50 -21.87 -4.30
N CYS A 14 35.25 -22.41 -3.32
CA CYS A 14 34.67 -23.12 -2.17
C CYS A 14 33.98 -22.17 -1.17
N ALA A 15 34.27 -20.87 -1.23
CA ALA A 15 33.66 -19.85 -0.38
C ALA A 15 32.26 -19.40 -0.83
N GLN A 16 31.68 -19.99 -1.89
CA GLN A 16 30.24 -19.90 -2.13
C GLN A 16 29.52 -20.79 -1.10
N ALA A 17 29.51 -20.34 0.16
CA ALA A 17 28.66 -20.87 1.20
C ALA A 17 27.22 -20.85 0.67
N ARG A 18 26.67 -22.03 0.38
CA ARG A 18 25.25 -22.16 0.03
C ARG A 18 24.46 -21.83 1.29
N ALA A 19 24.02 -20.58 1.40
CA ALA A 19 23.15 -20.15 2.48
C ALA A 19 21.91 -21.07 2.53
N GLN A 20 21.57 -21.56 3.72
CA GLN A 20 20.42 -22.46 3.90
C GLN A 20 19.14 -21.73 3.55
N TYR A 21 19.07 -20.42 3.74
CA TYR A 21 18.05 -19.54 3.18
C TYR A 21 18.65 -18.52 2.21
N VAL A 22 17.92 -18.25 1.13
CA VAL A 22 18.11 -17.04 0.32
C VAL A 22 16.94 -16.11 0.61
N THR A 23 17.23 -14.95 1.19
CA THR A 23 16.23 -13.98 1.63
C THR A 23 16.32 -12.70 0.79
N ASN A 24 15.17 -12.15 0.43
CA ASN A 24 15.06 -10.90 -0.30
C ASN A 24 13.97 -10.03 0.32
N LEU A 25 14.28 -8.77 0.56
CA LEU A 25 13.41 -7.77 1.12
C LEU A 25 13.05 -6.73 0.07
N THR A 26 11.75 -6.50 -0.08
CA THR A 26 11.19 -5.40 -0.87
C THR A 26 10.18 -4.63 -0.02
N LEU A 27 10.17 -3.31 -0.14
CA LEU A 27 9.14 -2.47 0.47
C LEU A 27 8.06 -2.18 -0.58
N LEU A 28 6.82 -1.93 -0.14
CA LEU A 28 5.74 -1.57 -1.08
C LEU A 28 6.01 -0.25 -1.81
N LYS A 29 6.76 0.64 -1.18
CA LYS A 29 7.25 1.90 -1.76
C LYS A 29 8.51 2.36 -1.03
N ASN A 30 9.16 3.39 -1.57
CA ASN A 30 10.42 3.91 -1.05
C ASN A 30 10.25 5.23 -0.30
N GLN A 31 9.09 5.86 -0.36
CA GLN A 31 8.81 7.13 0.32
C GLN A 31 7.53 7.02 1.15
N PHE A 32 7.63 7.36 2.42
CA PHE A 32 6.53 7.27 3.39
C PHE A 32 6.30 8.62 4.04
N LEU A 33 5.04 8.89 4.39
CA LEU A 33 4.72 10.00 5.28
C LEU A 33 4.84 9.59 6.74
N THR A 34 5.17 10.53 7.60
CA THR A 34 5.10 10.32 9.05
C THR A 34 3.71 9.80 9.45
N GLY A 35 3.70 8.74 10.25
CA GLY A 35 2.52 8.02 10.72
C GLY A 35 2.00 6.96 9.75
N GLU A 36 2.63 6.81 8.58
CA GLU A 36 2.25 5.80 7.61
C GLU A 36 2.89 4.44 7.95
N PRO A 37 2.13 3.33 7.87
CA PRO A 37 2.68 2.01 8.09
C PRO A 37 3.66 1.63 6.99
N VAL A 38 4.83 1.12 7.39
CA VAL A 38 5.82 0.58 6.44
C VAL A 38 5.52 -0.89 6.24
N VAL A 39 5.12 -1.27 5.03
CA VAL A 39 4.83 -2.66 4.68
C VAL A 39 5.96 -3.23 3.83
N ALA A 40 6.48 -4.36 4.28
CA ALA A 40 7.55 -5.11 3.64
C ALA A 40 7.04 -6.46 3.11
N GLU A 41 7.57 -6.89 1.97
CA GLU A 41 7.46 -8.26 1.47
C GLU A 41 8.83 -8.93 1.61
N VAL A 42 8.89 -9.98 2.43
CA VAL A 42 10.07 -10.82 2.60
C VAL A 42 9.87 -12.10 1.79
N THR A 43 10.74 -12.31 0.81
CA THR A 43 10.80 -13.53 0.00
C THR A 43 11.89 -14.43 0.56
N ILE A 44 11.56 -15.70 0.82
CA ILE A 44 12.48 -16.66 1.44
C ILE A 44 12.49 -17.90 0.57
N THR A 45 13.67 -18.30 0.11
CA THR A 45 13.87 -19.58 -0.58
C THR A 45 14.63 -20.51 0.33
N ASN A 46 14.01 -21.64 0.69
CA ASN A 46 14.62 -22.64 1.54
C ASN A 46 15.51 -23.58 0.72
N ARG A 47 16.82 -23.55 0.99
CA ARG A 47 17.85 -24.40 0.38
C ARG A 47 18.50 -25.35 1.40
N SER A 48 17.91 -25.54 2.58
CA SER A 48 18.46 -26.37 3.66
C SER A 48 18.35 -27.87 3.40
N GLY A 49 17.57 -28.28 2.40
CA GLY A 49 17.32 -29.69 2.07
C GLY A 49 16.27 -30.38 2.93
N ALA A 50 15.68 -29.67 3.91
CA ALA A 50 14.58 -30.16 4.74
C ALA A 50 13.47 -29.11 4.85
N ASP A 51 12.24 -29.57 5.11
CA ASP A 51 11.15 -28.66 5.47
C ASP A 51 11.49 -27.99 6.80
N VAL A 52 11.25 -26.69 6.89
CA VAL A 52 11.50 -25.91 8.09
C VAL A 52 10.22 -25.27 8.56
N ILE A 53 9.93 -25.38 9.85
CA ILE A 53 8.74 -24.80 10.47
C ILE A 53 9.19 -23.65 11.36
N VAL A 54 8.61 -22.48 11.14
CA VAL A 54 8.80 -21.29 11.99
C VAL A 54 7.46 -20.78 12.49
N GLY A 55 7.47 -19.93 13.52
CA GLY A 55 6.22 -19.52 14.17
C GLY A 55 5.56 -20.67 14.93
N GLY A 56 4.33 -20.45 15.37
CA GLY A 56 3.62 -21.32 16.29
C GLY A 56 3.57 -20.74 17.71
N HIS A 57 2.59 -21.20 18.49
CA HIS A 57 2.42 -20.79 19.87
C HIS A 57 3.69 -21.05 20.71
N GLY A 58 4.20 -20.03 21.39
CA GLY A 58 5.43 -20.12 22.20
C GLY A 58 6.73 -20.26 21.40
N SER A 59 6.68 -20.16 20.07
CA SER A 59 7.88 -20.16 19.23
C SER A 59 8.63 -18.83 19.33
N ARG A 60 9.92 -18.85 18.97
CA ARG A 60 10.72 -17.63 18.86
C ARG A 60 10.27 -16.79 17.66
N ASP A 61 10.40 -15.48 17.79
CA ASP A 61 10.29 -14.57 16.65
C ASP A 61 11.24 -15.01 15.54
N TRP A 62 10.67 -15.25 14.37
CA TRP A 62 11.36 -15.89 13.27
C TRP A 62 11.88 -14.88 12.24
N LEU A 63 11.41 -13.64 12.32
CA LEU A 63 11.77 -12.55 11.44
C LEU A 63 12.12 -11.31 12.29
N GLN A 64 13.27 -10.72 12.01
CA GLN A 64 13.73 -9.50 12.65
C GLN A 64 14.09 -8.47 11.58
N PHE A 65 13.75 -7.21 11.82
CA PHE A 65 14.15 -6.08 10.99
C PHE A 65 15.17 -5.25 11.75
N GLU A 66 16.34 -5.09 11.15
CA GLU A 66 17.34 -4.12 11.56
C GLU A 66 17.16 -2.85 10.75
N ILE A 67 16.98 -1.74 11.45
CA ILE A 67 16.73 -0.43 10.85
C ILE A 67 17.87 0.49 11.25
N SER A 68 18.39 1.22 10.28
CA SER A 68 19.50 2.16 10.46
C SER A 68 19.21 3.48 9.80
N ASP A 69 19.60 4.58 10.45
CA ASP A 69 19.50 5.92 9.85
C ASP A 69 20.63 6.20 8.84
N SER A 70 20.64 7.40 8.26
CA SER A 70 21.65 7.83 7.29
C SER A 70 23.06 7.87 7.85
N ASP A 71 23.20 8.05 9.16
CA ASP A 71 24.49 8.10 9.86
C ASP A 71 24.96 6.69 10.25
N GLY A 72 24.19 5.66 9.92
CA GLY A 72 24.51 4.27 10.22
C GLY A 72 24.19 3.86 11.65
N ARG A 73 23.49 4.71 12.42
CA ARG A 73 23.07 4.36 13.79
C ARG A 73 21.89 3.41 13.73
N MET A 74 21.99 2.31 14.49
CA MET A 74 20.92 1.32 14.60
C MET A 74 19.78 1.87 15.46
N LEU A 75 18.55 1.72 14.95
CA LEU A 75 17.32 1.94 15.71
C LEU A 75 16.92 0.65 16.43
N SER A 76 15.91 0.74 17.28
CA SER A 76 15.37 -0.44 17.95
C SER A 76 14.87 -1.45 16.91
N PRO A 77 15.34 -2.70 16.94
CA PRO A 77 14.93 -3.70 15.98
C PRO A 77 13.43 -4.03 16.14
N VAL A 78 12.81 -4.44 15.04
CA VAL A 78 11.42 -4.91 15.03
C VAL A 78 11.43 -6.41 14.87
N THR A 79 10.82 -7.14 15.79
CA THR A 79 10.70 -8.59 15.70
C THR A 79 9.27 -8.98 15.37
N ILE A 80 9.12 -9.99 14.52
CA ILE A 80 7.85 -10.49 14.04
C ILE A 80 7.76 -11.98 14.40
N GLY A 81 6.84 -12.28 15.32
CA GLY A 81 6.38 -13.61 15.63
C GLY A 81 5.21 -14.05 14.74
N SER A 82 4.74 -15.28 14.96
CA SER A 82 3.50 -15.79 14.35
C SER A 82 2.90 -16.82 15.29
N GLU A 83 1.64 -16.68 15.68
CA GLU A 83 0.94 -17.69 16.49
C GLU A 83 0.68 -18.98 15.69
N THR A 84 0.54 -18.86 14.37
CA THR A 84 0.36 -20.00 13.48
C THR A 84 1.71 -20.48 12.95
N ALA A 85 1.91 -21.79 12.92
CA ALA A 85 3.09 -22.40 12.32
C ALA A 85 3.12 -22.15 10.80
N ILE A 86 4.28 -21.74 10.30
CA ILE A 86 4.56 -21.48 8.89
C ILE A 86 5.55 -22.53 8.41
N THR A 87 5.17 -23.29 7.39
CA THR A 87 6.05 -24.31 6.79
C THR A 87 6.76 -23.75 5.56
N MET A 88 8.08 -23.66 5.62
CA MET A 88 8.96 -23.36 4.49
C MET A 88 9.45 -24.67 3.87
N LYS A 89 8.86 -25.06 2.74
CA LYS A 89 9.18 -26.32 2.06
C LYS A 89 10.62 -26.36 1.54
N ALA A 90 11.29 -27.50 1.65
CA ALA A 90 12.61 -27.72 1.09
C ALA A 90 12.62 -27.40 -0.42
N GLY A 91 13.55 -26.56 -0.87
CA GLY A 91 13.63 -26.09 -2.26
C GLY A 91 12.55 -25.07 -2.67
N GLY A 92 11.58 -24.78 -1.79
CA GLY A 92 10.47 -23.89 -2.07
C GLY A 92 10.77 -22.42 -1.76
N THR A 93 9.99 -21.53 -2.38
CA THR A 93 10.00 -20.09 -2.10
C THR A 93 8.67 -19.65 -1.49
N THR A 94 8.72 -18.96 -0.35
CA THR A 94 7.56 -18.34 0.30
C THR A 94 7.69 -16.82 0.31
N LYS A 95 6.55 -16.14 0.35
CA LYS A 95 6.48 -14.67 0.44
C LYS A 95 5.64 -14.28 1.66
N HIS A 96 6.17 -13.38 2.47
CA HIS A 96 5.53 -12.91 3.70
C HIS A 96 5.40 -11.39 3.65
N LYS A 97 4.16 -10.91 3.60
CA LYS A 97 3.86 -9.49 3.74
C LYS A 97 3.67 -9.16 5.22
N VAL A 98 4.45 -8.23 5.72
CA VAL A 98 4.45 -7.83 7.12
C VAL A 98 4.45 -6.32 7.23
N GLU A 99 3.65 -5.82 8.16
CA GLU A 99 3.70 -4.41 8.56
C GLU A 99 4.78 -4.27 9.63
N ILE A 100 5.75 -3.38 9.38
CA ILE A 100 6.80 -3.05 10.31
C ILE A 100 6.25 -1.96 11.22
N SER A 101 5.56 -2.34 12.29
CA SER A 101 5.03 -1.41 13.29
C SER A 101 5.95 -1.36 14.51
N GLY A 102 6.42 -0.17 14.90
CA GLY A 102 7.35 0.01 16.01
C GLY A 102 8.83 -0.02 15.59
N GLY A 103 9.75 0.25 16.51
CA GLY A 103 11.21 0.24 16.27
C GLY A 103 11.79 1.54 15.70
N TYR A 104 11.03 2.26 14.89
CA TYR A 104 11.31 3.63 14.45
C TYR A 104 10.20 4.55 14.97
N SER A 105 10.56 5.69 15.56
CA SER A 105 9.54 6.71 15.76
C SER A 105 9.19 7.21 14.36
N THR A 106 7.92 7.14 13.96
CA THR A 106 7.49 7.76 12.69
C THR A 106 7.80 9.27 12.65
N SER A 107 8.18 9.87 13.78
CA SER A 107 8.66 11.25 13.89
C SER A 107 10.13 11.46 13.48
N SER A 108 10.95 10.42 13.33
CA SER A 108 12.32 10.60 12.79
C SER A 108 12.25 10.69 11.28
N LEU A 109 12.35 11.92 10.76
CA LEU A 109 12.44 12.20 9.34
C LEU A 109 13.81 11.78 8.82
N GLY A 110 13.88 11.37 7.56
CA GLY A 110 15.15 11.08 6.89
C GLY A 110 15.13 9.79 6.09
N THR A 111 16.33 9.35 5.69
CA THR A 111 16.52 8.12 4.92
C THR A 111 16.97 7.01 5.85
N PHE A 112 16.36 5.83 5.70
CA PHE A 112 16.63 4.64 6.50
C PHE A 112 17.02 3.47 5.61
N GLY A 113 17.93 2.64 6.12
CA GLY A 113 18.22 1.31 5.58
C GLY A 113 17.57 0.24 6.43
N ILE A 114 16.90 -0.71 5.79
CA ILE A 114 16.25 -1.85 6.44
C ILE A 114 16.86 -3.15 5.92
N VAL A 115 17.16 -4.07 6.83
CA VAL A 115 17.57 -5.45 6.54
C VAL A 115 16.65 -6.41 7.28
N ALA A 116 16.18 -7.45 6.60
CA ALA A 116 15.41 -8.52 7.22
C ALA A 116 16.33 -9.70 7.55
N ASN A 117 16.27 -10.17 8.79
CA ASN A 117 17.00 -11.32 9.31
C ASN A 117 16.01 -12.44 9.61
N VAL A 118 16.13 -13.56 8.89
CA VAL A 118 15.22 -14.71 9.02
C VAL A 118 15.90 -15.82 9.80
N LEU A 119 15.28 -16.26 10.90
CA LEU A 119 15.74 -17.39 11.69
C LEU A 119 15.53 -18.71 10.94
N HIS A 120 16.60 -19.49 10.82
CA HIS A 120 16.52 -20.90 10.47
C HIS A 120 16.64 -21.74 11.75
N PRO A 121 15.52 -22.24 12.31
CA PRO A 121 15.49 -22.84 13.65
C PRO A 121 16.37 -24.10 13.78
N ILE A 122 16.58 -24.86 12.70
CA ILE A 122 17.39 -26.09 12.74
C ILE A 122 18.88 -25.76 12.94
N SER A 123 19.40 -24.71 12.30
CA SER A 123 20.81 -24.30 12.46
C SER A 123 21.02 -23.25 13.55
N GLY A 124 19.94 -22.62 14.02
CA GLY A 124 19.98 -21.50 14.96
C GLY A 124 20.54 -20.19 14.38
N GLN A 125 20.79 -20.15 13.07
CA GLN A 125 21.37 -18.99 12.39
C GLN A 125 20.31 -18.06 11.83
N TYR A 126 20.66 -16.78 11.68
CA TYR A 126 19.87 -15.79 10.95
C TYR A 126 20.45 -15.56 9.55
N TYR A 127 19.57 -15.44 8.57
CA TYR A 127 19.93 -15.17 7.18
C TYR A 127 19.43 -13.78 6.78
N ALA A 128 20.38 -12.87 6.56
CA ALA A 128 20.12 -11.48 6.20
C ALA A 128 19.72 -11.32 4.73
N SER A 129 18.74 -10.45 4.47
CA SER A 129 18.32 -10.06 3.13
C SER A 129 19.26 -9.04 2.50
N ASN A 130 18.98 -8.66 1.25
CA ASN A 130 19.45 -7.38 0.72
C ASN A 130 18.98 -6.21 1.61
N ARG A 131 19.70 -5.09 1.53
CA ARG A 131 19.32 -3.84 2.20
C ARG A 131 18.29 -3.08 1.35
N ALA A 132 17.10 -2.86 1.89
CA ALA A 132 16.10 -1.95 1.33
C ALA A 132 16.32 -0.53 1.86
N ARG A 133 15.91 0.48 1.09
CA ARG A 133 15.99 1.89 1.48
C ARG A 133 14.60 2.49 1.48
N MET A 134 14.30 3.27 2.52
CA MET A 134 13.10 4.10 2.57
C MET A 134 13.44 5.51 3.01
N THR A 135 12.60 6.46 2.62
CA THR A 135 12.65 7.83 3.10
C THR A 135 11.35 8.14 3.81
N ILE A 136 11.43 8.57 5.06
CA ILE A 136 10.29 9.09 5.82
C ILE A 136 10.34 10.62 5.75
N THR A 137 9.29 11.20 5.20
CA THR A 137 9.10 12.66 5.10
C THR A 137 7.84 13.08 5.84
N ASP A 138 7.73 14.35 6.16
CA ASP A 138 6.50 14.91 6.71
C ASP A 138 6.00 16.04 5.81
N SER A 139 4.70 16.29 5.89
CA SER A 139 4.04 17.36 5.16
C SER A 139 2.90 17.92 6.01
N LYS A 140 2.77 19.25 5.99
CA LYS A 140 1.65 19.92 6.63
C LYS A 140 0.37 19.61 5.87
N PRO A 141 -0.79 19.51 6.55
CA PRO A 141 -2.07 19.42 5.85
C PRO A 141 -2.25 20.64 4.95
N ASN A 142 -2.46 20.40 3.66
CA ASN A 142 -2.64 21.45 2.65
C ASN A 142 -4.03 21.41 2.00
N MET A 143 -4.83 20.36 2.23
CA MET A 143 -6.19 20.23 1.68
C MET A 143 -7.28 20.35 2.74
N PHE A 144 -7.06 19.81 3.95
CA PHE A 144 -8.05 19.83 5.02
C PHE A 144 -7.37 19.62 6.37
N ASP A 145 -7.82 20.35 7.39
CA ASP A 145 -7.34 20.21 8.77
C ASP A 145 -8.44 20.63 9.75
N GLN A 146 -9.12 19.68 10.39
CA GLN A 146 -10.20 19.99 11.34
C GLN A 146 -10.24 19.04 12.55
N PRO A 147 -10.45 19.58 13.76
CA PRO A 147 -10.67 18.78 14.96
C PRO A 147 -12.08 18.18 14.99
N PHE A 148 -12.25 17.07 15.69
CA PHE A 148 -13.54 16.45 15.98
C PHE A 148 -13.51 15.68 17.31
N GLY A 149 -14.69 15.51 17.91
CA GLY A 149 -14.87 14.64 19.07
C GLY A 149 -15.10 13.19 18.64
N VAL A 150 -14.36 12.24 19.21
CA VAL A 150 -14.56 10.82 18.91
C VAL A 150 -15.90 10.38 19.51
N PRO A 151 -16.87 9.92 18.68
CA PRO A 151 -18.19 9.50 19.15
C PRO A 151 -18.12 8.19 19.94
N GLN A 152 -19.19 7.89 20.68
CA GLN A 152 -19.34 6.62 21.39
C GLN A 152 -19.28 5.43 20.42
N GLY A 153 -18.75 4.31 20.90
CA GLY A 153 -18.56 3.09 20.10
C GLY A 153 -17.25 3.02 19.31
N PHE A 154 -16.41 4.06 19.33
CA PHE A 154 -15.07 4.04 18.73
C PHE A 154 -13.96 4.04 19.79
N PRO A 155 -12.79 3.44 19.51
CA PRO A 155 -11.63 3.51 20.38
C PRO A 155 -11.23 4.97 20.63
N GLY A 156 -11.17 5.36 21.91
CA GLY A 156 -10.87 6.74 22.31
C GLY A 156 -12.10 7.67 22.35
N ALA A 157 -13.32 7.13 22.44
CA ALA A 157 -14.54 7.91 22.65
C ALA A 157 -14.38 8.98 23.74
N GLY A 158 -14.89 10.19 23.47
CA GLY A 158 -14.76 11.35 24.35
C GLY A 158 -13.43 12.10 24.23
N ARG A 159 -12.42 11.55 23.55
CA ARG A 159 -11.21 12.31 23.19
C ARG A 159 -11.46 13.19 21.97
N GLN A 160 -10.61 14.19 21.79
CA GLN A 160 -10.55 14.98 20.56
C GLN A 160 -9.43 14.44 19.65
N ARG A 161 -9.75 14.33 18.37
CA ARG A 161 -8.81 13.96 17.30
C ARG A 161 -8.90 14.98 16.19
N ARG A 162 -7.92 14.97 15.29
CA ARG A 162 -7.86 15.89 14.16
C ARG A 162 -7.71 15.12 12.86
N TYR A 163 -8.59 15.42 11.92
CA TYR A 163 -8.54 14.91 10.56
C TYR A 163 -7.73 15.83 9.67
N GLN A 164 -6.76 15.25 8.97
CA GLN A 164 -5.85 15.94 8.07
C GLN A 164 -5.89 15.28 6.70
N VAL A 165 -5.99 16.09 5.66
CA VAL A 165 -5.83 15.63 4.26
C VAL A 165 -4.65 16.34 3.65
N ILE A 166 -3.73 15.54 3.12
CA ILE A 166 -2.45 15.96 2.58
C ILE A 166 -2.40 15.54 1.12
N LEU A 167 -2.28 16.50 0.23
CA LEU A 167 -1.86 16.29 -1.14
C LEU A 167 -0.34 16.30 -1.18
N PHE A 168 0.25 15.13 -1.42
CA PHE A 168 1.67 14.91 -1.42
C PHE A 168 2.16 14.59 -2.83
N ARG A 169 3.26 15.20 -3.26
CA ARG A 169 3.92 14.89 -4.53
C ARG A 169 4.96 13.80 -4.29
N GLU A 170 4.71 12.61 -4.79
CA GLU A 170 5.66 11.50 -4.80
C GLU A 170 6.25 11.37 -6.21
N LEU A 171 7.51 11.78 -6.38
CA LEU A 171 8.15 11.91 -7.69
C LEU A 171 7.30 12.79 -8.64
N ASP A 172 6.64 12.17 -9.63
CA ASP A 172 5.82 12.83 -10.64
C ASP A 172 4.32 12.76 -10.35
N ASP A 173 3.89 11.92 -9.40
CA ASP A 173 2.49 11.68 -9.10
C ASP A 173 2.04 12.46 -7.87
N LEU A 174 0.88 13.10 -7.98
CA LEU A 174 0.17 13.67 -6.84
C LEU A 174 -0.66 12.57 -6.19
N GLN A 175 -0.44 12.36 -4.90
CA GLN A 175 -1.13 11.39 -4.09
C GLN A 175 -1.85 12.08 -2.93
N LEU A 176 -3.06 11.64 -2.66
CA LEU A 176 -3.87 12.13 -1.56
C LEU A 176 -3.76 11.17 -0.38
N TYR A 177 -3.39 11.72 0.76
CA TYR A 177 -3.25 11.01 2.03
C TYR A 177 -4.27 11.52 3.03
N PHE A 178 -4.74 10.59 3.84
CA PHE A 178 -5.46 10.87 5.06
C PHE A 178 -4.51 10.70 6.25
N ARG A 179 -4.62 11.58 7.24
CA ARG A 179 -3.89 11.49 8.50
C ARG A 179 -4.84 11.78 9.67
N LEU A 180 -4.70 10.97 10.72
CA LEU A 180 -5.37 11.12 12.01
C LEU A 180 -4.34 11.43 13.08
N THR A 181 -4.57 12.49 13.85
CA THR A 181 -3.74 12.84 15.00
C THR A 181 -4.59 13.02 16.27
N ASP A 182 -3.97 12.81 17.42
CA ASP A 182 -4.56 13.20 18.71
C ASP A 182 -4.51 14.73 18.82
N ASP A 183 -5.66 15.35 19.09
CA ASP A 183 -5.80 16.81 18.98
C ASP A 183 -4.92 17.56 19.98
N ARG A 184 -4.83 16.99 21.19
CA ARG A 184 -4.17 17.56 22.37
C ARG A 184 -2.67 17.33 22.35
N THR A 185 -2.23 16.12 21.99
CA THR A 185 -0.80 15.75 22.04
C THR A 185 -0.10 15.93 20.69
N GLY A 186 -0.84 16.02 19.59
CA GLY A 186 -0.28 16.01 18.23
C GLY A 186 0.27 14.65 17.81
N ALA A 187 0.08 13.60 18.62
CA ALA A 187 0.57 12.27 18.30
C ALA A 187 -0.10 11.73 17.02
N TYR A 188 0.72 11.17 16.14
CA TYR A 188 0.25 10.48 14.94
C TYR A 188 -0.47 9.19 15.33
N LEU A 189 -1.76 9.12 15.01
CA LEU A 189 -2.59 7.94 15.25
C LEU A 189 -2.68 7.04 14.01
N GLY A 190 -2.47 7.61 12.83
CA GLY A 190 -2.32 6.86 11.59
C GLY A 190 -2.31 7.77 10.36
N THR A 191 -1.54 7.40 9.35
CA THR A 191 -1.54 8.01 8.02
C THR A 191 -1.80 6.91 6.99
N SER A 192 -2.63 7.16 5.99
CA SER A 192 -2.98 6.18 4.97
C SER A 192 -3.17 6.82 3.61
N LEU A 193 -2.67 6.14 2.57
CA LEU A 193 -2.86 6.54 1.18
C LEU A 193 -4.33 6.34 0.76
N LEU A 194 -4.94 7.41 0.23
CA LEU A 194 -6.26 7.35 -0.40
C LEU A 194 -6.15 6.96 -1.87
N GLY A 195 -5.13 7.48 -2.57
CA GLY A 195 -4.82 7.16 -3.97
C GLY A 195 -4.22 8.34 -4.72
N PRO A 196 -3.92 8.18 -6.02
CA PRO A 196 -3.51 9.29 -6.88
C PRO A 196 -4.65 10.31 -6.99
N ALA A 197 -4.31 11.60 -7.05
CA ALA A 197 -5.28 12.68 -7.17
C ALA A 197 -4.86 13.68 -8.24
N MET A 198 -5.79 13.98 -9.15
CA MET A 198 -5.63 14.96 -10.20
C MET A 198 -6.28 16.28 -9.79
N MET A 199 -5.48 17.34 -9.67
CA MET A 199 -5.95 18.66 -9.26
C MET A 199 -6.68 19.46 -10.35
N ALA A 200 -7.01 18.83 -11.48
CA ALA A 200 -7.93 19.41 -12.48
C ALA A 200 -9.34 19.64 -11.90
N VAL A 201 -9.69 18.90 -10.84
CA VAL A 201 -10.90 19.12 -10.04
C VAL A 201 -10.49 19.11 -8.57
N GLN A 202 -10.81 20.18 -7.84
CA GLN A 202 -10.48 20.25 -6.43
C GLN A 202 -11.22 19.16 -5.65
N PRO A 203 -10.53 18.41 -4.77
CA PRO A 203 -11.18 17.45 -3.88
C PRO A 203 -12.25 18.11 -3.03
N GLN A 204 -13.41 17.46 -2.92
CA GLN A 204 -14.45 17.85 -1.98
C GLN A 204 -14.24 17.05 -0.70
N ILE A 205 -14.13 17.75 0.43
CA ILE A 205 -13.76 17.16 1.72
C ILE A 205 -14.70 17.72 2.78
N SER A 206 -15.33 16.84 3.56
CA SER A 206 -16.24 17.26 4.64
C SER A 206 -16.37 16.17 5.69
N ILE A 207 -16.78 16.57 6.89
CA ILE A 207 -17.10 15.66 8.00
C ILE A 207 -18.63 15.59 8.11
N ASP A 208 -19.17 14.38 8.25
CA ASP A 208 -20.62 14.18 8.42
C ASP A 208 -21.09 14.29 9.88
N VAL A 209 -22.40 14.12 10.09
CA VAL A 209 -23.03 14.15 11.42
C VAL A 209 -22.56 13.04 12.37
N HIS A 210 -21.90 12.01 11.85
CA HIS A 210 -21.34 10.89 12.61
C HIS A 210 -19.83 11.00 12.80
N ASN A 211 -19.25 12.17 12.50
CA ASN A 211 -17.82 12.44 12.51
C ASN A 211 -17.01 11.50 11.59
N LYS A 212 -17.60 11.04 10.48
CA LYS A 212 -16.86 10.37 9.42
C LYS A 212 -16.35 11.40 8.43
N LEU A 213 -15.08 11.24 8.03
CA LEU A 213 -14.48 12.08 6.99
C LEU A 213 -14.84 11.52 5.62
N HIS A 214 -15.42 12.36 4.78
CA HIS A 214 -15.71 12.05 3.38
C HIS A 214 -14.79 12.85 2.48
N ILE A 215 -14.19 12.16 1.50
CA ILE A 215 -13.30 12.75 0.51
C ILE A 215 -13.74 12.26 -0.88
N LEU A 216 -14.12 13.17 -1.77
CA LEU A 216 -14.38 12.91 -3.19
C LEU A 216 -13.31 13.62 -4.02
N PHE A 217 -12.56 12.87 -4.83
CA PHE A 217 -11.45 13.42 -5.62
C PHE A 217 -11.34 12.74 -6.98
N LEU A 218 -10.80 13.45 -7.98
CA LEU A 218 -10.52 12.88 -9.30
C LEU A 218 -9.27 12.00 -9.20
N ALA A 219 -9.43 10.68 -9.32
CA ALA A 219 -8.34 9.72 -9.18
C ALA A 219 -7.62 9.43 -10.50
N GLN A 220 -8.35 9.45 -11.62
CA GLN A 220 -7.85 9.30 -12.99
C GLN A 220 -8.71 10.16 -13.93
N PRO A 221 -8.32 10.38 -15.21
CA PRO A 221 -9.18 11.06 -16.15
C PRO A 221 -10.58 10.43 -16.18
N HIS A 222 -11.59 11.25 -15.91
CA HIS A 222 -13.01 10.84 -15.80
C HIS A 222 -13.34 9.81 -14.70
N ILE A 223 -12.45 9.49 -13.75
CA ILE A 223 -12.74 8.57 -12.64
C ILE A 223 -12.55 9.29 -11.31
N PHE A 224 -13.65 9.47 -10.58
CA PHE A 224 -13.67 9.98 -9.22
C PHE A 224 -13.64 8.85 -8.21
N CYS A 225 -12.96 9.07 -7.08
CA CYS A 225 -12.93 8.19 -5.93
C CYS A 225 -13.61 8.88 -4.75
N HIS A 226 -14.60 8.21 -4.14
CA HIS A 226 -15.19 8.58 -2.86
C HIS A 226 -14.66 7.67 -1.77
N ALA A 227 -13.83 8.22 -0.89
CA ALA A 227 -13.34 7.54 0.29
C ALA A 227 -14.09 8.05 1.54
N VAL A 228 -14.43 7.12 2.44
CA VAL A 228 -15.00 7.43 3.75
C VAL A 228 -14.08 6.87 4.82
N VAL A 229 -13.71 7.70 5.78
CA VAL A 229 -12.84 7.34 6.90
C VAL A 229 -13.61 7.48 8.20
N ASN A 230 -13.55 6.44 9.02
CA ASN A 230 -14.20 6.41 10.33
C ASN A 230 -13.41 7.21 11.39
N PRO A 231 -14.03 7.54 12.54
CA PRO A 231 -13.37 8.17 13.69
C PRO A 231 -12.12 7.46 14.22
N ASP A 232 -11.98 6.15 13.97
CA ASP A 232 -10.79 5.34 14.32
C ASP A 232 -9.66 5.40 13.28
N GLY A 233 -9.85 6.12 12.18
CA GLY A 233 -8.89 6.25 11.10
C GLY A 233 -8.97 5.15 10.04
N LYS A 234 -9.88 4.17 10.18
CA LYS A 234 -10.07 3.13 9.18
C LYS A 234 -10.89 3.63 8.01
N ILE A 235 -10.44 3.32 6.79
CA ILE A 235 -11.20 3.56 5.56
C ILE A 235 -12.34 2.54 5.50
N SER A 236 -13.58 3.01 5.65
CA SER A 236 -14.78 2.17 5.68
C SER A 236 -15.39 1.94 4.31
N LYS A 237 -15.17 2.86 3.37
CA LYS A 237 -15.72 2.79 2.02
C LYS A 237 -14.77 3.41 1.02
N ARG A 238 -14.68 2.80 -0.16
CA ARG A 238 -13.94 3.32 -1.32
C ARG A 238 -14.70 2.96 -2.59
N ASN A 239 -15.45 3.91 -3.12
CA ASN A 239 -16.24 3.74 -4.34
C ASN A 239 -15.68 4.59 -5.45
N TYR A 240 -15.80 4.11 -6.70
CA TYR A 240 -15.38 4.88 -7.86
C TYR A 240 -16.59 5.24 -8.72
N TYR A 241 -16.52 6.41 -9.35
CA TYR A 241 -17.57 6.94 -10.21
C TYR A 241 -16.96 7.48 -11.48
N ARG A 242 -17.56 7.16 -12.62
CA ARG A 242 -17.16 7.68 -13.93
C ARG A 242 -17.89 8.98 -14.23
N ASP A 243 -17.12 10.01 -14.56
CA ASP A 243 -17.62 11.26 -15.13
C ASP A 243 -18.17 10.98 -16.53
N THR A 244 -19.38 11.46 -16.79
CA THR A 244 -20.08 11.36 -18.07
C THR A 244 -20.54 12.77 -18.47
N ASP A 245 -20.65 13.04 -19.76
CA ASP A 245 -20.92 14.40 -20.26
C ASP A 245 -22.16 15.01 -19.59
N GLY A 246 -21.95 16.12 -18.87
CA GLY A 246 -23.00 16.84 -18.14
C GLY A 246 -23.42 16.25 -16.79
N ASN A 247 -22.80 15.14 -16.34
CA ASN A 247 -23.18 14.43 -15.12
C ASN A 247 -21.94 14.09 -14.27
N ARG A 248 -21.21 15.13 -13.85
CA ARG A 248 -20.00 14.98 -13.04
C ARG A 248 -20.32 14.56 -11.60
N PRO A 249 -19.61 13.57 -11.03
CA PRO A 249 -19.70 13.25 -9.61
C PRO A 249 -19.43 14.46 -8.72
N SER A 250 -20.35 14.73 -7.79
CA SER A 250 -20.20 15.72 -6.73
C SER A 250 -20.75 15.17 -5.42
N MET A 251 -20.25 15.67 -4.30
CA MET A 251 -20.61 15.22 -2.97
C MET A 251 -21.53 16.25 -2.32
N VAL A 252 -22.65 15.76 -1.78
CA VAL A 252 -23.66 16.56 -1.08
C VAL A 252 -23.79 16.03 0.33
N MET A 253 -23.73 16.93 1.32
CA MET A 253 -24.00 16.59 2.71
C MET A 253 -25.51 16.50 2.93
N THR A 254 -25.94 15.45 3.61
CA THR A 254 -27.33 15.18 3.99
C THR A 254 -27.43 15.03 5.51
N GLN A 255 -28.65 14.96 6.05
CA GLN A 255 -28.88 14.76 7.47
C GLN A 255 -28.35 13.42 8.01
N THR A 256 -28.09 12.45 7.13
CA THR A 256 -27.65 11.09 7.49
C THR A 256 -26.21 10.78 7.12
N GLY A 257 -25.48 11.72 6.50
CA GLY A 257 -24.15 11.46 5.94
C GLY A 257 -23.88 12.23 4.65
N ALA A 258 -22.77 11.92 3.98
CA ALA A 258 -22.51 12.42 2.62
C ALA A 258 -22.96 11.43 1.54
N GLN A 259 -23.55 11.96 0.47
CA GLN A 259 -23.91 11.20 -0.73
C GLN A 259 -23.17 11.76 -1.95
N VAL A 260 -22.77 10.89 -2.87
CA VAL A 260 -22.29 11.29 -4.20
C VAL A 260 -23.48 11.35 -5.15
N VAL A 261 -23.67 12.49 -5.80
CA VAL A 261 -24.66 12.71 -6.85
C VAL A 261 -23.94 12.88 -8.19
N GLY A 262 -24.53 12.31 -9.23
CA GLY A 262 -23.95 12.29 -10.56
C GLY A 262 -22.83 11.26 -10.75
N GLY A 263 -22.47 11.07 -12.01
CA GLY A 263 -21.62 10.00 -12.52
C GLY A 263 -22.22 8.61 -12.41
N GLU A 264 -21.54 7.66 -13.04
CA GLU A 264 -21.93 6.25 -13.04
C GLU A 264 -21.01 5.46 -12.12
N PHE A 265 -21.55 4.55 -11.30
CA PHE A 265 -20.71 3.70 -10.47
C PHE A 265 -19.74 2.88 -11.32
N PHE A 266 -18.47 2.91 -10.95
CA PHE A 266 -17.39 2.23 -11.64
C PHE A 266 -16.73 1.24 -10.69
N ASP A 267 -16.65 -0.03 -11.10
CA ASP A 267 -15.86 -1.02 -10.39
C ASP A 267 -14.50 -1.17 -11.08
N PRO A 268 -13.39 -0.75 -10.45
CA PRO A 268 -12.06 -0.87 -11.03
C PRO A 268 -11.58 -2.32 -11.17
N THR A 269 -12.24 -3.28 -10.50
CA THR A 269 -11.90 -4.70 -10.56
C THR A 269 -12.72 -5.47 -11.60
N ALA A 270 -13.76 -4.85 -12.16
CA ALA A 270 -14.57 -5.47 -13.20
C ALA A 270 -13.77 -5.60 -14.50
N PRO A 271 -13.88 -6.74 -15.22
CA PRO A 271 -13.23 -6.91 -16.51
C PRO A 271 -13.74 -5.84 -17.51
N PRO A 272 -12.86 -5.33 -18.39
CA PRO A 272 -13.25 -4.29 -19.33
C PRO A 272 -14.43 -4.76 -20.18
N PRO A 273 -15.44 -3.90 -20.45
CA PRO A 273 -16.58 -4.28 -21.26
C PRO A 273 -16.08 -4.78 -22.61
N LYS A 274 -16.57 -5.95 -23.06
CA LYS A 274 -16.26 -6.48 -24.40
C LYS A 274 -16.60 -5.38 -25.40
N LYS A 275 -15.57 -4.84 -26.08
CA LYS A 275 -15.77 -3.84 -27.14
C LYS A 275 -16.85 -4.40 -28.07
N LYS A 276 -17.97 -3.68 -28.24
CA LYS A 276 -18.94 -3.99 -29.29
C LYS A 276 -18.13 -4.09 -30.57
N ALA A 277 -18.17 -5.25 -31.22
CA ALA A 277 -17.46 -5.46 -32.47
C ALA A 277 -17.82 -4.31 -33.40
N MET A 278 -16.84 -3.49 -33.75
CA MET A 278 -17.00 -2.48 -34.79
C MET A 278 -17.46 -3.25 -36.02
N ARG A 279 -18.56 -2.83 -36.64
CA ARG A 279 -19.03 -3.44 -37.90
C ARG A 279 -17.84 -3.53 -38.85
N LYS A 280 -17.59 -4.70 -39.42
CA LYS A 280 -16.50 -4.85 -40.37
C LYS A 280 -16.86 -3.98 -41.58
N ALA A 281 -15.87 -3.41 -42.26
CA ALA A 281 -16.10 -2.66 -43.50
C ALA A 281 -16.81 -3.50 -44.59
N SER A 282 -16.84 -4.83 -44.44
CA SER A 282 -17.57 -5.79 -45.27
C SER A 282 -19.07 -5.91 -44.96
N ASP A 283 -19.55 -5.33 -43.86
CA ASP A 283 -20.96 -5.40 -43.45
C ASP A 283 -21.78 -4.44 -44.33
N ARG A 284 -22.19 -4.93 -45.50
CA ARG A 284 -23.00 -4.20 -46.48
C ARG A 284 -24.36 -3.84 -45.85
N PRO A 285 -24.84 -2.58 -45.97
CA PRO A 285 -26.18 -2.20 -45.54
C PRO A 285 -27.22 -3.13 -46.19
N LYS A 286 -28.17 -3.64 -45.40
CA LYS A 286 -29.17 -4.63 -45.84
C LYS A 286 -30.33 -4.05 -46.67
N ASP A 287 -30.18 -2.84 -47.21
CA ASP A 287 -31.25 -2.21 -47.98
C ASP A 287 -30.69 -1.45 -49.19
N LEU A 288 -30.59 -2.16 -50.31
CA LEU A 288 -30.56 -1.56 -51.64
C LEU A 288 -31.73 -2.19 -52.37
N GLY A 289 -32.79 -1.38 -52.49
CA GLY A 289 -34.09 -1.76 -53.02
C GLY A 289 -34.01 -2.52 -54.33
N LEU A 290 -34.89 -3.50 -54.45
CA LEU A 290 -35.19 -4.21 -55.69
C LEU A 290 -35.60 -3.19 -56.76
N VAL A 291 -34.78 -3.03 -57.80
CA VAL A 291 -35.17 -2.32 -59.02
C VAL A 291 -36.26 -3.16 -59.71
N PRO A 292 -37.46 -2.62 -59.97
CA PRO A 292 -38.49 -3.35 -60.70
C PRO A 292 -38.03 -3.63 -62.13
N LYS A 293 -38.09 -4.90 -62.55
CA LYS A 293 -37.97 -5.25 -63.98
C LYS A 293 -39.26 -4.85 -64.69
N GLU A 294 -39.19 -3.87 -65.58
CA GLU A 294 -40.23 -3.63 -66.58
C GLU A 294 -40.35 -4.89 -67.47
N LYS A 295 -41.59 -5.37 -67.64
CA LYS A 295 -41.96 -6.34 -68.67
C LYS A 295 -42.51 -5.55 -69.86
N ASN A 296 -42.06 -5.94 -71.06
CA ASN A 296 -42.50 -5.49 -72.39
C ASN A 296 -43.96 -5.09 -72.49
#